data_AF-A0A3M6XZY0-F1
#
_entry.id   AF-A0A3M6XZY0-F1
#
_cell.length_a   1.000
_cell.length_b   1.000
_cell.length_c   1.000
_cell.angle_alpha   90.00
_cell.angle_beta   90.00
_cell.angle_gamma   90.00
#
_symmetry.space_group_name_H-M   'P 1'
#
loop_
_entity.id
_entity.type
_entity.pdbx_description
1 polymer ?
#
loop_
_entity_poly.entity_id
_entity_poly.type
_entity_poly.pdbx_seq_one_letter_code
_entity_poly.pdbx_strand_id
1 'polypeptide(L)'
;MPEIKKYTVAEPYLNLQGGLLEAPFWEKSRDSLRFVDIVKKKLYFLSPQQGPSSLQTWDLDFNIGTTADIEGTEKEFVFGGKYGYGIMNRATGESRWIRKFWHDEERKPDGGGKPGKGETREIRMRSNDGAVDAAGRFFVGAMNDPVVTETFTDE
;
A
#
# COMPACT_ATOMS: atom_id res chain seq x y z
N MET A 1 -19.41 -36.57 -11.43
CA MET A 1 -18.90 -35.49 -10.55
C MET A 1 -17.48 -35.19 -11.01
N PRO A 2 -17.08 -33.91 -11.18
CA PRO A 2 -15.70 -33.60 -11.53
C PRO A 2 -14.76 -34.06 -10.41
N GLU A 3 -13.57 -34.50 -10.79
CA GLU A 3 -12.53 -34.92 -9.86
C GLU A 3 -12.04 -33.72 -9.04
N ILE A 4 -12.01 -33.84 -7.70
CA ILE A 4 -11.56 -32.76 -6.82
C ILE A 4 -10.03 -32.82 -6.73
N LYS A 5 -9.36 -31.81 -7.31
CA LYS A 5 -7.91 -31.64 -7.17
C LYS A 5 -7.57 -31.12 -5.78
N LYS A 6 -6.76 -31.87 -5.03
CA LYS A 6 -6.24 -31.46 -3.72
C LYS A 6 -4.80 -30.99 -3.87
N TYR A 7 -4.48 -29.87 -3.22
CA TYR A 7 -3.14 -29.32 -3.14
C TYR A 7 -2.69 -29.34 -1.68
N THR A 8 -1.48 -29.83 -1.42
CA THR A 8 -0.85 -29.78 -0.10
C THR A 8 0.29 -28.79 -0.17
N VAL A 9 0.27 -27.77 0.69
CA VAL A 9 1.33 -26.77 0.84
C VAL A 9 2.01 -27.04 2.17
N ALA A 10 3.24 -27.58 2.14
CA ALA A 10 3.98 -27.95 3.34
C ALA A 10 4.56 -26.74 4.08
N GLU A 11 4.96 -25.72 3.32
CA GLU A 11 5.58 -24.50 3.83
C GLU A 11 5.06 -23.28 3.06
N PRO A 12 4.97 -22.10 3.69
CA PRO A 12 4.56 -20.89 3.01
C PRO A 12 5.59 -20.50 1.94
N TYR A 13 5.10 -20.04 0.78
CA TYR A 13 5.96 -19.56 -0.29
C TYR A 13 6.84 -18.38 0.15
N LEU A 14 6.25 -17.45 0.92
CA LEU A 14 6.95 -16.38 1.61
C LEU A 14 6.60 -16.44 3.09
N ASN A 15 7.59 -16.66 3.95
CA ASN A 15 7.40 -16.58 5.41
C ASN A 15 7.64 -15.15 5.90
N LEU A 16 6.92 -14.19 5.33
CA LEU A 16 6.98 -12.79 5.76
C LEU A 16 6.21 -12.63 7.06
N GLN A 17 6.93 -12.26 8.12
CA GLN A 17 6.32 -11.82 9.38
C GLN A 17 5.78 -10.39 9.18
N GLY A 18 4.77 -10.21 8.32
CA GLY A 18 4.19 -8.91 8.00
C GLY A 18 3.36 -8.33 9.15
N GLY A 19 3.10 -7.02 9.12
CA GLY A 19 2.12 -6.35 9.99
C GLY A 19 0.74 -6.33 9.34
N LEU A 20 0.65 -5.80 8.11
CA LEU A 20 -0.55 -5.85 7.28
C LEU A 20 -0.14 -5.86 5.81
N LEU A 21 -0.03 -7.07 5.24
CA LEU A 21 0.36 -7.27 3.85
C LEU A 21 -0.85 -7.07 2.93
N GLU A 22 -0.73 -6.17 1.96
CA GLU A 22 -1.86 -5.70 1.13
C GLU A 22 -1.43 -5.29 -0.28
N ALA A 23 -2.43 -4.97 -1.11
CA ALA A 23 -2.31 -4.42 -2.46
C ALA A 23 -1.34 -5.17 -3.39
N PRO A 24 -1.55 -6.49 -3.59
CA PRO A 24 -0.78 -7.23 -4.58
C PRO A 24 -1.05 -6.69 -5.99
N PHE A 25 0.01 -6.37 -6.71
CA PHE A 25 -0.03 -5.84 -8.06
C PHE A 25 0.93 -6.61 -8.97
N TRP A 26 0.39 -7.24 -10.01
CA TRP A 26 1.20 -8.00 -10.97
C TRP A 26 1.70 -7.12 -12.12
N GLU A 27 3.02 -6.94 -12.19
CA GLU A 27 3.70 -6.17 -13.22
C GLU A 27 4.13 -7.10 -14.37
N LYS A 28 3.20 -7.36 -15.29
CA LYS A 28 3.40 -8.34 -16.37
C LYS A 28 4.66 -8.09 -17.21
N SER A 29 5.03 -6.84 -17.49
CA SER A 29 6.21 -6.52 -18.30
C SER A 29 7.54 -6.89 -17.63
N ARG A 30 7.53 -7.10 -16.31
CA ARG A 30 8.72 -7.26 -15.47
C ARG A 30 8.78 -8.57 -14.74
N ASP A 31 7.70 -9.34 -14.82
CA ASP A 31 7.58 -10.60 -14.12
C ASP A 31 7.75 -10.41 -12.60
N SER A 32 7.13 -9.35 -12.08
CA SER A 32 7.28 -8.87 -10.71
C SER A 32 5.91 -8.70 -10.04
N LEU A 33 5.78 -9.25 -8.84
CA LEU A 33 4.69 -9.00 -7.92
C LEU A 33 5.12 -7.92 -6.94
N ARG A 34 4.44 -6.76 -6.99
CA ARG A 34 4.61 -5.66 -6.04
C ARG A 34 3.51 -5.71 -4.99
N PHE A 35 3.84 -5.52 -3.72
CA PHE A 35 2.86 -5.47 -2.62
C PHE A 35 3.44 -4.70 -1.44
N VAL A 36 2.60 -4.31 -0.48
CA VAL A 36 3.00 -3.45 0.64
C VAL A 36 2.83 -4.14 1.98
N ASP A 37 3.58 -3.68 2.99
CA ASP A 37 3.21 -3.82 4.39
C ASP A 37 2.83 -2.44 4.93
N ILE A 38 1.53 -2.21 5.11
CA ILE A 38 1.01 -0.91 5.50
C ILE A 38 1.51 -0.54 6.90
N VAL A 39 1.49 -1.51 7.83
CA VAL A 39 1.84 -1.28 9.24
C VAL A 39 3.34 -1.17 9.43
N LYS A 40 4.13 -2.05 8.78
CA LYS A 40 5.60 -2.00 8.88
C LYS A 40 6.25 -0.99 7.93
N LYS A 41 5.45 -0.29 7.12
CA LYS A 41 5.91 0.70 6.13
C LYS A 41 6.97 0.11 5.20
N LYS A 42 6.63 -1.00 4.55
CA LYS A 42 7.52 -1.65 3.58
C LYS A 42 6.84 -1.78 2.22
N LEU A 43 7.65 -1.73 1.18
CA LEU A 43 7.27 -2.07 -0.18
C LEU A 43 8.10 -3.26 -0.65
N TYR A 44 7.45 -4.25 -1.22
CA TYR A 44 8.07 -5.48 -1.68
C TYR A 44 7.97 -5.62 -3.18
N PHE A 45 8.99 -6.24 -3.76
CA PHE A 45 9.01 -6.72 -5.13
C PHE A 45 9.49 -8.16 -5.14
N LEU A 46 8.80 -9.03 -5.87
CA LEU A 46 9.11 -10.45 -5.93
C LEU A 46 9.00 -10.92 -7.38
N SER A 47 9.99 -11.66 -7.88
CA SER A 47 9.84 -12.40 -9.14
C SER A 47 9.33 -13.82 -8.86
N PRO A 48 8.10 -14.19 -9.24
CA PRO A 48 7.58 -15.54 -9.02
C PRO A 48 8.43 -16.63 -9.68
N GLN A 49 9.08 -16.31 -10.79
CA GLN A 49 9.87 -17.21 -11.61
C GLN A 49 11.23 -17.49 -10.98
N GLN A 50 11.83 -16.48 -10.36
CA GLN A 50 13.07 -16.63 -9.60
C GLN A 50 12.83 -17.21 -8.20
N GLY A 51 11.60 -17.18 -7.72
CA GLY A 51 11.23 -17.75 -6.45
C GLY A 51 11.33 -16.77 -5.27
N PRO A 52 11.10 -17.27 -4.04
CA PRO A 52 11.10 -16.47 -2.80
C PRO A 52 12.40 -15.71 -2.51
N SER A 53 13.53 -16.22 -2.99
CA SER A 53 14.85 -15.59 -2.83
C SER A 53 15.02 -14.28 -3.60
N SER A 54 14.12 -13.99 -4.56
CA SER A 54 14.12 -12.75 -5.33
C SER A 54 13.47 -11.56 -4.62
N LEU A 55 12.95 -11.75 -3.40
CA LEU A 55 12.26 -10.71 -2.67
C LEU A 55 13.18 -9.52 -2.40
N GLN A 56 12.83 -8.36 -2.96
CA GLN A 56 13.44 -7.07 -2.69
C GLN A 56 12.50 -6.25 -1.81
N THR A 57 13.06 -5.38 -0.97
CA THR A 57 12.31 -4.58 0.00
C THR A 57 12.82 -3.14 0.03
N TRP A 58 11.90 -2.19 0.12
CA TRP A 58 12.17 -0.82 0.55
C TRP A 58 11.56 -0.54 1.91
N ASP A 59 12.32 0.13 2.77
CA ASP A 59 11.79 0.79 3.95
C ASP A 59 11.21 2.16 3.56
N LEU A 60 10.02 2.45 4.06
CA LEU A 60 9.27 3.67 3.74
C LEU A 60 9.15 4.58 4.95
N ASP A 61 9.27 5.90 4.74
CA ASP A 61 9.05 6.90 5.79
C ASP A 61 7.57 6.95 6.25
N PHE A 62 6.67 6.59 5.33
CA PHE A 62 5.22 6.62 5.50
C PHE A 62 4.57 5.34 4.97
N ASN A 63 3.36 5.04 5.43
CA ASN A 63 2.62 3.90 4.91
C ASN A 63 2.10 4.18 3.49
N ILE A 64 2.10 3.13 2.67
CA ILE A 64 1.45 3.06 1.37
C ILE A 64 0.36 2.00 1.49
N GLY A 65 -0.86 2.32 1.07
CA GLY A 65 -2.00 1.39 1.11
C GLY A 65 -2.21 0.66 -0.22
N THR A 66 -1.96 1.33 -1.35
CA THR A 66 -2.15 0.75 -2.69
C THR A 66 -1.21 1.37 -3.72
N THR A 67 -0.95 0.65 -4.80
CA THR A 67 -0.04 1.06 -5.87
C THR A 67 -0.60 0.70 -7.25
N ALA A 68 -0.18 1.41 -8.28
CA ALA A 68 -0.44 1.06 -9.67
C ALA A 68 0.70 1.54 -10.58
N ASP A 69 0.86 0.88 -11.73
CA ASP A 69 1.79 1.37 -12.74
C ASP A 69 1.25 2.63 -13.44
N ILE A 70 2.18 3.43 -13.96
CA ILE A 70 1.88 4.61 -14.76
C ILE A 70 2.18 4.27 -16.22
N GLU A 71 1.21 4.42 -17.11
CA GLU A 71 1.41 4.21 -18.53
C GLU A 71 2.50 5.15 -19.09
N GLY A 72 3.36 4.61 -19.96
CA GLY A 72 4.44 5.36 -20.60
C GLY A 72 5.71 5.50 -19.76
N THR A 73 5.76 4.94 -18.55
CA THR A 73 7.00 4.88 -17.76
C THR A 73 7.17 3.54 -17.06
N GLU A 74 8.42 3.10 -17.05
CA GLU A 74 8.87 1.89 -16.39
C GLU A 74 9.65 2.19 -15.11
N LYS A 75 10.06 3.44 -14.93
CA LYS A 75 10.91 3.88 -13.82
C LYS A 75 10.11 4.21 -12.57
N GLU A 76 8.86 4.60 -12.76
CA GLU A 76 8.01 5.16 -11.72
C GLU A 76 6.68 4.40 -11.64
N PHE A 77 6.05 4.47 -10.48
CA PHE A 77 4.68 3.98 -10.25
C PHE A 77 3.95 4.96 -9.33
N VAL A 78 2.62 4.95 -9.40
CA VAL A 78 1.77 5.78 -8.55
C VAL A 78 1.38 5.01 -7.28
N PHE A 79 1.21 5.72 -6.19
CA PHE A 79 0.76 5.14 -4.93
C PHE A 79 -0.27 6.02 -4.23
N GLY A 80 -1.13 5.37 -3.46
CA GLY A 80 -1.94 5.98 -2.41
C GLY A 80 -1.29 5.69 -1.06
N GLY A 81 -0.95 6.72 -0.30
CA GLY A 81 -0.25 6.59 0.98
C GLY A 81 -0.82 7.45 2.09
N LYS A 82 -0.08 7.56 3.19
CA LYS A 82 -0.48 8.27 4.42
C LYS A 82 -1.16 9.62 4.15
N TYR A 83 -0.56 10.45 3.30
CA TYR A 83 -1.00 11.82 3.08
C TYR A 83 -1.78 12.04 1.80
N GLY A 84 -1.81 11.09 0.87
CA GLY A 84 -2.40 11.29 -0.44
C GLY A 84 -1.81 10.44 -1.56
N TYR A 85 -1.86 11.00 -2.76
CA TYR A 85 -1.32 10.43 -3.98
C TYR A 85 0.13 10.86 -4.18
N GLY A 86 0.99 9.92 -4.54
CA GLY A 86 2.38 10.18 -4.86
C GLY A 86 2.91 9.31 -5.99
N ILE A 87 4.13 9.62 -6.42
CA ILE A 87 4.90 8.81 -7.38
C ILE A 87 6.20 8.41 -6.72
N MET A 88 6.61 7.17 -6.92
CA MET A 88 7.86 6.63 -6.41
C MET A 88 8.70 6.09 -7.55
N ASN A 89 9.99 6.39 -7.54
CA ASN A 89 10.98 5.78 -8.40
C ASN A 89 11.29 4.39 -7.87
N ARG A 90 11.17 3.40 -8.75
CA ARG A 90 11.26 2.00 -8.39
C ARG A 90 12.68 1.53 -8.08
N ALA A 91 13.67 2.13 -8.74
CA ALA A 91 15.07 1.75 -8.62
C ALA A 91 15.74 2.42 -7.41
N THR A 92 15.35 3.66 -7.08
CA THR A 92 15.98 4.44 -6.01
C THR A 92 15.17 4.48 -4.72
N GLY A 93 13.87 4.19 -4.79
CA GLY A 93 12.95 4.36 -3.68
C GLY A 93 12.58 5.82 -3.38
N GLU A 94 13.06 6.78 -4.17
CA GLU A 94 12.71 8.19 -3.99
C GLU A 94 11.25 8.44 -4.34
N SER A 95 10.56 9.29 -3.56
CA SER A 95 9.14 9.56 -3.78
C SER A 95 8.80 11.06 -3.71
N ARG A 96 7.69 11.43 -4.34
CA ARG A 96 7.13 12.78 -4.32
C ARG A 96 5.61 12.76 -4.31
N TRP A 97 5.01 13.76 -3.66
CA TRP A 97 3.55 13.91 -3.61
C TRP A 97 3.03 14.57 -4.88
N ILE A 98 1.95 14.02 -5.44
CA ILE A 98 1.15 14.65 -6.50
C ILE A 98 0.06 15.51 -5.86
N ARG A 99 -0.68 14.92 -4.90
CA ARG A 99 -1.82 15.56 -4.26
C ARG A 99 -2.05 14.96 -2.88
N LYS A 100 -2.07 15.82 -1.86
CA LYS A 100 -2.49 15.40 -0.50
C LYS A 100 -4.02 15.33 -0.42
N PHE A 101 -4.53 14.42 0.41
CA PHE A 101 -5.97 14.23 0.61
C PHE A 101 -6.64 15.44 1.25
N TRP A 102 -5.98 15.99 2.28
CA TRP A 102 -6.61 16.94 3.20
C TRP A 102 -6.20 18.38 2.89
N HIS A 103 -7.16 19.29 3.03
CA HIS A 103 -6.95 20.73 2.92
C HIS A 103 -6.62 21.37 4.27
N ASP A 104 -6.22 22.64 4.27
CA ASP A 104 -5.73 23.33 5.48
C ASP A 104 -6.73 23.31 6.63
N GLU A 105 -8.04 23.36 6.34
CA GLU A 105 -9.09 23.26 7.37
C GLU A 105 -9.14 21.88 8.03
N GLU A 106 -8.98 20.81 7.24
CA GLU A 106 -9.00 19.43 7.73
C GLU A 106 -7.68 19.02 8.43
N ARG A 107 -6.65 19.87 8.32
CA ARG A 107 -5.41 19.74 9.08
C ARG A 107 -5.48 20.45 10.44
N LYS A 108 -6.59 21.08 10.79
CA LYS A 108 -6.81 21.60 12.14
C LYS A 108 -7.34 20.52 13.08
N PRO A 109 -7.15 20.67 14.39
CA PRO A 109 -7.78 19.79 15.36
C PRO A 109 -9.30 19.83 15.22
N ASP A 110 -9.94 18.67 15.07
CA ASP A 110 -11.39 18.56 14.85
C ASP A 110 -12.10 17.69 15.90
N GLY A 111 -11.36 17.23 16.92
CA GLY A 111 -11.89 16.38 18.00
C GLY A 111 -12.22 14.94 17.57
N GLY A 112 -11.88 14.54 16.35
CA GLY A 112 -12.16 13.19 15.83
C GLY A 112 -11.18 12.10 16.28
N GLY A 113 -10.08 12.45 16.95
CA GLY A 113 -9.08 11.53 17.49
C GLY A 113 -9.07 11.47 19.01
N LYS A 114 -8.13 10.72 19.59
CA LYS A 114 -7.86 10.75 21.05
C LYS A 114 -6.97 11.96 21.36
N PRO A 115 -7.05 12.57 22.56
CA PRO A 115 -6.11 13.62 22.96
C PRO A 115 -4.65 13.15 22.79
N GLY A 116 -3.83 13.92 22.07
CA GLY A 116 -2.45 13.56 21.74
C GLY A 116 -2.27 12.49 20.64
N LYS A 117 -3.36 11.95 20.05
CA LYS A 117 -3.31 10.96 18.96
C LYS A 117 -4.38 11.20 17.91
N GLY A 118 -3.97 11.56 16.70
CA GLY A 118 -4.92 11.72 15.60
C GLY A 118 -5.79 12.97 15.73
N GLU A 119 -5.25 14.03 16.33
CA GLU A 119 -5.97 15.28 16.59
C GLU A 119 -6.54 15.92 15.32
N THR A 120 -5.89 15.68 14.17
CA THR A 120 -6.28 16.19 12.85
C THR A 120 -6.57 15.05 11.89
N ARG A 121 -7.31 15.33 10.81
CA ARG A 121 -7.69 14.31 9.82
C ARG A 121 -6.48 13.69 9.14
N GLU A 122 -5.48 14.52 8.85
CA GLU A 122 -4.21 14.10 8.26
C GLU A 122 -3.40 13.16 9.16
N ILE A 123 -3.40 13.38 10.47
CA ILE A 123 -2.66 12.52 11.40
C ILE A 123 -3.39 11.20 11.59
N ARG A 124 -4.72 11.22 11.78
CA ARG A 124 -5.48 10.01 12.11
C ARG A 124 -5.80 9.14 10.91
N MET A 125 -5.84 9.65 9.69
CA MET A 125 -6.22 8.87 8.51
C MET A 125 -5.01 8.37 7.73
N ARG A 126 -5.19 7.32 6.93
CA ARG A 126 -4.25 6.80 5.93
C ARG A 126 -5.02 6.26 4.73
N SER A 127 -4.34 6.03 3.61
CA SER A 127 -4.90 5.20 2.55
C SER A 127 -5.09 3.75 3.00
N ASN A 128 -6.07 3.05 2.45
CA ASN A 128 -6.18 1.60 2.48
C ASN A 128 -6.12 1.07 1.04
N ASP A 129 -7.16 0.38 0.60
CA ASP A 129 -7.24 -0.17 -0.74
C ASP A 129 -7.54 0.89 -1.82
N GLY A 130 -7.29 0.52 -3.06
CA GLY A 130 -7.50 1.32 -4.24
C GLY A 130 -7.21 0.55 -5.52
N ALA A 131 -7.71 1.05 -6.63
CA ALA A 131 -7.59 0.40 -7.93
C ALA A 131 -7.56 1.43 -9.07
N VAL A 132 -7.03 0.99 -10.22
CA VAL A 132 -7.17 1.72 -11.48
C VAL A 132 -8.41 1.20 -12.20
N ASP A 133 -9.31 2.09 -12.58
CA ASP A 133 -10.48 1.69 -13.36
C ASP A 133 -10.17 1.50 -14.85
N ALA A 134 -11.18 1.07 -15.62
CA ALA A 134 -11.02 0.83 -17.06
C ALA A 134 -10.67 2.08 -17.89
N ALA A 135 -10.82 3.28 -17.32
CA ALA A 135 -10.45 4.55 -17.95
C ALA A 135 -9.07 5.06 -17.50
N GLY A 136 -8.33 4.26 -16.72
CA GLY A 136 -6.99 4.64 -16.24
C GLY A 136 -7.02 5.59 -15.03
N ARG A 137 -8.18 5.80 -14.40
CA ARG A 137 -8.29 6.67 -13.22
C ARG A 137 -7.89 5.88 -11.97
N PHE A 138 -6.93 6.39 -11.22
CA PHE A 138 -6.46 5.76 -10.00
C PHE A 138 -7.29 6.22 -8.79
N PHE A 139 -8.08 5.32 -8.24
CA PHE A 139 -8.91 5.54 -7.06
C PHE A 139 -8.20 5.01 -5.81
N VAL A 140 -8.24 5.79 -4.73
CA VAL A 140 -7.66 5.42 -3.43
C VAL A 140 -8.65 5.73 -2.33
N GLY A 141 -8.99 4.72 -1.53
CA GLY A 141 -9.79 4.87 -0.32
C GLY A 141 -8.93 5.29 0.87
N ALA A 142 -9.49 6.10 1.77
CA ALA A 142 -8.85 6.49 3.02
C ALA A 142 -9.69 6.08 4.22
N MET A 143 -9.04 5.69 5.31
CA MET A 143 -9.65 5.26 6.56
C MET A 143 -8.88 5.80 7.76
N ASN A 144 -9.45 5.71 8.95
CA ASN A 144 -8.68 5.90 10.19
C ASN A 144 -7.55 4.87 10.26
N ASP A 145 -6.38 5.32 10.68
CA ASP A 145 -5.18 4.52 10.84
C ASP A 145 -5.22 3.84 12.22
N PRO A 146 -5.39 2.51 12.30
CA PRO A 146 -5.51 1.83 13.58
C PRO A 146 -4.22 1.91 14.41
N VAL A 147 -3.07 2.10 13.76
CA VAL A 147 -1.77 2.29 14.44
C VAL A 147 -1.73 3.64 15.18
N VAL A 148 -2.49 4.63 14.72
CA VAL A 148 -2.56 5.96 15.35
C VAL A 148 -3.73 6.05 16.33
N THR A 149 -4.89 5.53 15.95
CA THR A 149 -6.13 5.68 16.72
C THR A 149 -6.28 4.63 17.83
N GLU A 150 -5.57 3.49 17.72
CA GLU A 150 -5.66 2.34 18.62
C GLU A 150 -7.09 1.80 18.74
N THR A 151 -7.88 1.97 17.68
CA THR A 151 -9.24 1.49 17.54
C THR A 151 -9.36 0.89 16.16
N PHE A 152 -9.62 -0.41 16.11
CA PHE A 152 -10.18 -1.07 14.94
C PHE A 152 -11.69 -0.98 15.11
N THR A 153 -12.34 -0.11 14.34
CA THR A 153 -13.79 -0.12 14.24
C THR A 153 -14.13 -0.73 12.88
N ASP A 154 -14.52 -2.00 12.89
CA ASP A 154 -15.08 -2.70 11.73
C ASP A 154 -16.60 -2.40 11.54
N GLU A 155 -17.07 -1.28 12.10
CA GLU A 155 -18.49 -0.88 12.12
C GLU A 155 -18.72 0.48 11.46
#